data_AF-A0A8T1SUH2-F1
#
_entry.id   AF-A0A8T1SUH2-F1
#
_cell.length_a   1.000
_cell.length_b   1.000
_cell.length_c   1.000
_cell.angle_alpha   90.00
_cell.angle_beta   90.00
_cell.angle_gamma   90.00
#
_symmetry.space_group_name_H-M   'P 1'
#
loop_
_entity.id
_entity.type
_entity.pdbx_description
1 polymer ?
#
loop_
_entity_poly.entity_id
_entity_poly.type
_entity_poly.pdbx_seq_one_letter_code
_entity_poly.pdbx_strand_id
1 'polypeptide(L)'
;MEEDDFLEHLVLLKTICLSAEAKDEPHVVAVASKNTYGDNRPVPIASLRLSVLPMISLDGFEFIPPVAFELKSGTGPVYLNGQHLILEDDEEYEARGGWLAEESLSSSAVVEEDTVTTFNSS
;
A
#
# COMPACT_ATOMS: atom_id res chain seq x y z
N MET A 1 31.73 -5.10 3.07
CA MET A 1 30.88 -5.23 1.87
C MET A 1 29.50 -4.93 2.39
N GLU A 2 28.86 -3.86 1.93
CA GLU A 2 27.59 -3.42 2.48
C GLU A 2 26.54 -4.46 2.08
N GLU A 3 25.99 -5.18 3.07
CA GLU A 3 25.00 -6.26 2.86
C GLU A 3 23.66 -5.73 2.34
N ASP A 4 23.48 -4.40 2.34
CA ASP A 4 22.28 -3.68 1.90
C ASP A 4 22.00 -3.83 0.38
N ASP A 5 23.03 -4.13 -0.42
CA ASP A 5 22.92 -4.25 -1.89
C ASP A 5 22.16 -5.51 -2.37
N PHE A 6 21.86 -6.47 -1.48
CA PHE A 6 21.17 -7.72 -1.82
C PHE A 6 19.72 -7.78 -1.35
N LEU A 7 19.25 -6.81 -0.56
CA LEU A 7 17.93 -6.87 0.04
C LEU A 7 16.84 -6.58 -1.00
N GLU A 8 15.75 -7.35 -0.96
CA GLU A 8 14.62 -7.11 -1.86
C GLU A 8 13.79 -5.92 -1.35
N HIS A 9 13.47 -4.98 -2.24
CA HIS A 9 12.68 -3.80 -1.89
C HIS A 9 11.28 -3.87 -2.49
N LEU A 10 10.28 -3.47 -1.69
CA LEU A 10 8.89 -3.31 -2.14
C LEU A 10 8.32 -1.97 -1.70
N VAL A 11 7.45 -1.39 -2.53
CA VAL A 11 6.64 -0.23 -2.18
C VAL A 11 5.18 -0.64 -2.13
N LEU A 12 4.58 -0.59 -0.94
CA LEU A 12 3.17 -0.88 -0.72
C LEU A 12 2.36 0.41 -0.70
N LEU A 13 1.60 0.70 -1.75
CA LEU A 13 0.71 1.86 -1.79
C LEU A 13 -0.59 1.54 -1.07
N LYS A 14 -0.86 2.26 0.03
CA LYS A 14 -2.04 2.04 0.88
C LYS A 14 -3.20 2.94 0.51
N THR A 15 -2.97 4.24 0.33
CA THR A 15 -4.07 5.16 0.00
C THR A 15 -3.65 6.22 -0.98
N ILE A 16 -4.63 6.73 -1.73
CA ILE A 16 -4.51 7.94 -2.53
C ILE A 16 -5.62 8.88 -2.08
N CYS A 17 -5.30 10.16 -1.83
CA CYS A 17 -6.30 11.16 -1.45
C CYS A 17 -6.07 12.51 -2.13
N LEU A 18 -7.17 13.23 -2.33
CA LEU A 18 -7.15 14.62 -2.77
C LEU A 18 -7.00 15.53 -1.57
N SER A 19 -6.24 16.61 -1.76
CA SER A 19 -6.20 17.72 -0.82
C SER A 19 -7.55 18.45 -0.77
N ALA A 20 -7.83 19.17 0.31
CA ALA A 20 -9.06 19.98 0.41
C ALA A 20 -9.05 21.17 -0.58
N GLU A 21 -7.86 21.53 -1.05
CA GLU A 21 -7.59 22.62 -1.98
C GLU A 21 -7.69 22.18 -3.45
N ALA A 22 -7.76 20.86 -3.70
CA ALA A 22 -7.90 20.32 -5.05
C ALA A 22 -9.25 20.73 -5.65
N LYS A 23 -9.26 21.03 -6.95
CA LYS A 23 -10.49 21.36 -7.67
C LYS A 23 -11.43 20.15 -7.72
N ASP A 24 -12.73 20.41 -7.82
CA ASP A 24 -13.71 19.34 -8.02
C ASP A 24 -13.74 18.86 -9.49
N GLU A 25 -12.67 18.18 -9.90
CA GLU A 25 -12.46 17.66 -11.25
C GLU A 25 -11.89 16.23 -11.20
N PRO A 26 -11.89 15.46 -12.30
CA PRO A 26 -11.34 14.11 -12.29
C PRO A 26 -9.80 14.13 -12.22
N HIS A 27 -9.27 13.52 -11.17
CA HIS A 27 -7.85 13.33 -10.94
C HIS A 27 -7.47 11.89 -11.26
N VAL A 28 -6.59 11.68 -12.23
CA VAL A 28 -6.17 10.32 -12.63
C VAL A 28 -4.71 10.12 -12.27
N VAL A 29 -4.46 9.23 -11.32
CA VAL A 29 -3.12 8.82 -10.94
C VAL A 29 -2.75 7.56 -11.74
N ALA A 30 -1.56 7.57 -12.32
CA ALA A 30 -1.01 6.48 -13.10
C ALA A 30 0.41 6.15 -12.66
N VAL A 31 0.89 4.98 -13.06
CA VAL A 31 2.27 4.53 -12.87
C VAL A 31 2.95 4.49 -14.21
N ALA A 32 4.15 5.05 -14.30
CA ALA A 32 4.95 5.00 -15.52
C ALA A 32 5.24 3.53 -15.87
N SER A 33 4.96 3.15 -17.11
CA SER A 33 5.24 1.82 -17.62
C SER A 33 5.93 1.93 -18.97
N LYS A 34 7.07 1.27 -19.09
CA LYS A 34 7.80 1.15 -20.35
C LYS A 34 7.42 -0.19 -20.96
N ASN A 35 6.70 -0.16 -22.08
CA ASN A 35 6.41 -1.39 -22.81
C ASN A 35 7.68 -1.89 -23.54
N THR A 36 7.64 -3.13 -24.02
CA THR A 36 8.75 -3.77 -24.76
C THR A 36 9.11 -3.05 -26.07
N TYR A 37 8.23 -2.20 -26.58
CA TYR A 37 8.40 -1.42 -27.80
C TYR A 37 8.97 -0.01 -27.56
N GLY A 38 9.24 0.35 -26.30
CA GLY A 38 9.80 1.65 -25.93
C GLY A 38 8.78 2.78 -25.78
N ASP A 39 7.48 2.52 -26.00
CA ASP A 39 6.45 3.50 -25.69
C ASP A 39 6.27 3.58 -24.18
N ASN A 40 6.39 4.79 -23.66
CA ASN A 40 6.11 5.10 -22.28
C ASN A 40 4.60 5.36 -22.15
N ARG A 41 3.83 4.31 -21.84
CA ARG A 41 2.37 4.41 -21.66
C ARG A 41 2.04 4.18 -20.18
N PRO A 42 1.76 5.25 -19.42
CA PRO A 42 1.41 5.12 -18.02
C PRO A 42 0.11 4.32 -17.84
N VAL A 43 0.10 3.48 -16.81
CA VAL A 43 -1.03 2.63 -16.43
C VAL A 43 -1.83 3.35 -15.34
N PRO A 44 -3.09 3.77 -15.59
CA PRO A 44 -3.93 4.37 -14.56
C PRO A 44 -4.18 3.39 -13.42
N ILE A 45 -3.95 3.83 -12.18
CA ILE A 45 -4.17 3.02 -10.97
C ILE A 45 -5.32 3.56 -10.10
N ALA A 46 -5.68 4.83 -10.25
CA ALA A 46 -6.82 5.41 -9.55
C ALA A 46 -7.41 6.62 -10.29
N SER A 47 -8.72 6.84 -10.07
CA SER A 47 -9.43 8.04 -10.47
C SER A 47 -10.22 8.58 -9.28
N LEU A 48 -9.95 9.82 -8.91
CA LEU A 48 -10.55 10.50 -7.75
C LEU A 48 -11.26 11.77 -8.18
N ARG A 49 -12.23 12.21 -7.38
CA ARG A 49 -12.89 13.52 -7.50
C ARG A 49 -13.39 13.92 -6.13
N LEU A 50 -13.18 15.18 -5.73
CA LEU A 50 -13.44 15.62 -4.35
C LEU A 50 -14.90 15.41 -3.93
N SER A 51 -15.87 15.66 -4.82
CA SER A 51 -17.30 15.47 -4.55
C SER A 51 -17.82 14.04 -4.62
N VAL A 52 -17.03 13.08 -5.13
CA VAL A 52 -17.51 11.70 -5.39
C VAL A 52 -16.67 10.67 -4.63
N LEU A 53 -15.36 10.71 -4.81
CA LEU A 53 -14.40 9.80 -4.21
C LEU A 53 -13.12 10.59 -3.90
N PRO A 54 -13.09 11.31 -2.76
CA PRO A 54 -11.94 12.14 -2.38
C PRO A 54 -10.73 11.33 -1.91
N MET A 55 -10.94 10.09 -1.49
CA MET A 55 -9.91 9.17 -1.02
C MET A 55 -10.25 7.74 -1.44
N ILE A 56 -9.23 6.94 -1.74
CA ILE A 56 -9.33 5.50 -1.97
C ILE A 56 -8.24 4.78 -1.16
N SER A 57 -8.61 3.63 -0.59
CA SER A 57 -7.67 2.66 -0.03
C SER A 57 -7.42 1.54 -1.04
N LEU A 58 -6.16 1.14 -1.21
CA LEU A 58 -5.71 0.14 -2.19
C LEU A 58 -5.21 -1.15 -1.52
N ASP A 59 -5.37 -1.27 -0.20
CA ASP A 59 -5.01 -2.44 0.60
C ASP A 59 -3.57 -2.96 0.40
N GLY A 60 -2.62 -2.04 0.19
CA GLY A 60 -1.21 -2.39 0.02
C GLY A 60 -0.87 -2.84 -1.41
N PHE A 61 -1.31 -2.08 -2.41
CA PHE A 61 -0.98 -2.35 -3.81
C PHE A 61 0.54 -2.26 -4.05
N GLU A 62 1.13 -3.36 -4.51
CA GLU A 62 2.59 -3.58 -4.48
C GLU A 62 3.29 -3.07 -5.75
N PHE A 63 4.48 -2.49 -5.55
CA PHE A 63 5.38 -2.11 -6.62
C PHE A 63 6.81 -2.56 -6.33
N ILE A 64 7.48 -3.04 -7.37
CA ILE A 64 8.92 -3.33 -7.34
C ILE A 64 9.66 -2.06 -7.82
N PRO A 65 10.56 -1.48 -7.01
CA PRO A 65 11.35 -0.33 -7.41
C PRO A 65 12.28 -0.62 -8.62
N PRO A 66 12.55 0.38 -9.47
CA PRO A 66 12.08 1.76 -9.39
C PRO A 66 10.64 1.92 -9.88
N VAL A 67 9.84 2.68 -9.12
CA VAL A 67 8.46 3.03 -9.48
C VAL A 67 8.32 4.56 -9.59
N ALA A 68 7.58 5.03 -10.61
CA ALA A 68 7.28 6.44 -10.78
C ALA A 68 5.77 6.64 -10.94
N PHE A 69 5.20 7.52 -10.12
CA PHE A 69 3.80 7.91 -10.16
C PHE A 69 3.62 9.21 -10.95
N GLU A 70 2.55 9.32 -11.73
CA GLU A 70 2.23 10.48 -12.55
C GLU A 70 0.75 10.85 -12.38
N LEU A 71 0.47 12.16 -12.29
CA LEU A 71 -0.90 12.69 -12.39
C LEU A 71 -1.22 12.94 -13.88
N LYS A 72 -2.03 12.07 -14.51
CA LYS A 72 -2.41 12.18 -15.93
C LYS A 72 -3.51 13.20 -16.20
N SER A 73 -4.33 13.50 -15.19
CA SER A 73 -5.45 14.43 -15.27
C SER A 73 -5.69 15.04 -13.90
N GLY A 74 -6.23 16.26 -13.88
CA GLY A 74 -6.49 17.03 -12.67
C GLY A 74 -5.32 17.93 -12.28
N THR A 75 -5.61 18.99 -11.55
CA THR A 75 -4.64 20.00 -11.11
C THR A 75 -4.00 19.66 -9.76
N GLY A 76 -4.59 18.73 -9.00
CA GLY A 76 -4.09 18.34 -7.68
C GLY A 76 -4.19 19.47 -6.65
N PRO A 77 -3.49 19.37 -5.50
CA PRO A 77 -2.60 18.28 -5.09
C PRO A 77 -3.28 16.92 -4.84
N VAL A 78 -2.55 15.84 -5.14
CA VAL A 78 -2.91 14.45 -4.81
C VAL A 78 -1.80 13.84 -3.94
N TYR A 79 -2.17 13.22 -2.82
CA TYR A 79 -1.23 12.57 -1.90
C TYR A 79 -1.32 11.05 -2.02
N LEU A 80 -0.15 10.42 -1.98
CA LEU A 80 0.02 8.98 -1.96
C LEU A 80 0.62 8.59 -0.61
N ASN A 81 0.03 7.59 0.05
CA ASN A 81 0.48 7.05 1.33
C ASN A 81 0.78 5.57 1.14
N GLY A 82 1.91 5.11 1.69
CA GLY A 82 2.32 3.72 1.62
C GLY A 82 3.46 3.38 2.58
N GLN A 83 4.05 2.20 2.39
CA GLN A 83 5.23 1.73 3.10
C GLN A 83 6.33 1.34 2.09
N HIS A 84 7.58 1.58 2.46
CA HIS A 84 8.74 1.01 1.80
C HIS A 84 9.22 -0.15 2.67
N LEU A 85 9.14 -1.36 2.13
CA LEU A 85 9.62 -2.57 2.78
C LEU A 85 10.99 -2.94 2.23
N ILE A 86 11.85 -3.40 3.13
CA ILE A 86 13.13 -4.02 2.85
C ILE A 86 13.01 -5.44 3.40
N LEU A 87 13.12 -6.43 2.52
CA LEU A 87 13.02 -7.84 2.86
C LEU A 87 14.42 -8.41 2.94
N GLU A 88 14.69 -9.11 4.04
CA GLU A 88 15.90 -9.89 4.23
C GLU A 88 15.67 -11.31 3.69
N ASP A 89 16.64 -11.84 2.95
CA ASP A 89 16.62 -13.25 2.54
C ASP A 89 16.77 -14.10 3.81
N ASP A 90 15.73 -14.83 4.16
CA ASP A 90 15.62 -15.72 5.34
C ASP A 90 16.52 -16.98 5.22
N GLU A 91 17.76 -16.88 4.71
CA GLU A 91 18.70 -18.00 4.76
C GLU A 91 19.14 -18.34 6.21
N GLU A 92 18.86 -17.48 7.21
CA GLU A 92 19.22 -17.71 8.61
C GLU A 92 18.10 -18.37 9.47
N TYR A 93 16.84 -18.40 9.02
CA TYR A 93 15.74 -18.99 9.80
C TYR A 93 15.73 -20.54 9.76
N GLU A 94 16.17 -21.13 8.65
CA GLU A 94 16.35 -22.60 8.53
C GLU A 94 17.52 -23.13 9.37
N ALA A 95 18.44 -22.27 9.85
CA ALA A 95 19.54 -22.66 10.73
C ALA A 95 19.16 -22.67 12.23
N ARG A 96 18.06 -22.01 12.62
CA ARG A 96 17.52 -22.03 14.00
C ARG A 96 16.23 -22.85 14.16
N GLY A 97 15.70 -23.41 13.07
CA GLY A 97 14.49 -24.23 13.05
C GLY A 97 14.70 -25.75 13.06
N GLY A 98 15.89 -26.24 13.41
CA GLY A 98 16.16 -27.67 13.54
C GLY A 98 15.39 -28.32 14.70
N TRP A 99 14.24 -28.92 14.38
CA TRP A 99 13.43 -29.83 15.21
C TRP A 99 12.82 -29.23 16.49
N LEU A 100 11.51 -28.96 16.47
CA LEU A 100 10.50 -29.61 17.34
C LEU A 100 9.08 -29.06 17.08
N ALA A 101 8.19 -30.00 16.76
CA ALA A 101 6.75 -30.01 16.98
C ALA A 101 5.85 -29.06 16.15
N GLU A 102 5.45 -29.59 14.99
CA GLU A 102 4.05 -29.84 14.67
C GLU A 102 3.09 -29.95 15.89
N GLU A 103 2.66 -28.84 16.48
CA GLU A 103 1.42 -28.82 17.26
C GLU A 103 0.61 -27.58 16.90
N SER A 104 -0.23 -27.77 15.88
CA SER A 104 -1.56 -27.20 15.70
C SER A 104 -1.91 -26.07 16.68
N LEU A 105 -1.64 -24.81 16.30
CA LEU A 105 -2.32 -23.67 16.90
C LEU A 105 -3.76 -23.67 16.39
N SER A 106 -4.56 -24.54 17.02
CA SER A 106 -6.01 -24.52 16.98
C SER A 106 -6.48 -23.11 17.29
N SER A 107 -7.02 -22.44 16.28
CA SER A 107 -7.84 -21.25 16.43
C SER A 107 -8.91 -21.46 17.51
N SER A 108 -8.73 -20.86 18.68
CA SER A 108 -9.86 -20.48 19.54
C SER A 108 -9.61 -19.07 20.08
N ALA A 109 -9.98 -18.07 19.29
CA ALA A 109 -10.28 -16.76 19.83
C ALA A 109 -11.48 -16.92 20.78
N VAL A 110 -11.22 -16.84 22.09
CA VAL A 110 -12.25 -16.62 23.10
C VAL A 110 -12.68 -15.16 23.01
N VAL A 111 -13.84 -14.93 22.41
CA VAL A 111 -14.57 -13.66 22.58
C VAL A 111 -15.32 -13.74 23.91
N GLU A 112 -14.88 -12.98 24.90
CA GLU A 112 -15.73 -12.62 26.04
C GLU A 112 -16.14 -11.14 25.93
N GLU A 113 -17.45 -10.95 25.95
CA GLU A 113 -18.24 -9.71 26.15
C GLU A 113 -17.74 -8.96 27.39
N ASP A 114 -17.83 -7.64 27.59
CA ASP A 114 -18.93 -6.71 27.37
C ASP A 114 -18.43 -5.30 27.77
N THR A 115 -19.03 -4.25 27.22
CA THR A 115 -19.31 -2.97 27.91
C THR A 115 -19.95 -1.99 26.92
N VAL A 116 -21.27 -1.98 26.91
CA VAL A 116 -22.08 -0.86 26.39
C VAL A 116 -21.65 0.43 27.08
N THR A 117 -21.15 1.40 26.31
CA THR A 117 -21.01 2.78 26.78
C THR A 117 -22.01 3.66 26.03
N THR A 118 -23.11 4.01 26.70
CA THR A 118 -24.09 5.00 26.24
C THR A 118 -23.52 6.40 26.41
N PHE A 119 -23.53 7.20 25.33
CA PHE A 119 -23.29 8.64 25.39
C PHE A 119 -24.63 9.37 25.43
N ASN A 120 -24.92 10.06 26.54
CA ASN A 120 -26.03 11.02 26.60
C ASN A 120 -25.53 12.37 26.08
N SER A 121 -26.22 12.93 25.08
CA SER A 121 -26.05 14.32 24.67
C SER A 121 -26.73 15.26 25.67
N SER A 122 -26.05 16.33 26.08
CA SER A 122 -26.70 17.54 26.61
C SER A 122 -26.95 18.55 25.51
#